data_AF-A0A966F5G8-F1
#
_entry.id   AF-A0A966F5G8-F1
#
_cell.length_a   1.000
_cell.length_b   1.000
_cell.length_c   1.000
_cell.angle_alpha   90.00
_cell.angle_beta   90.00
_cell.angle_gamma   90.00
#
_symmetry.space_group_name_H-M   'P 1'
#
loop_
_entity.id
_entity.type
_entity.pdbx_description
1 polymer ?
#
loop_
_entity_poly.entity_id
_entity_poly.type
_entity_poly.pdbx_seq_one_letter_code
_entity_poly.pdbx_strand_id
1 'polypeptide(L)'
;MTIILNLSSVNAQLIPEDKQEAILNSKMLKMEEKLENEYETFFQRNMIAKKQSSLEMASILADMDQKTGTNSAILWVIPEEKYLHLVYLTKKGKIIVRDINDAPFEKITKTIDDFYIEIDQINNPINLTQSQQLYNWIIKPFQKEFLDAENINNILFCIGDGIRLLPLSALLVNYTLNSFKFSK
;
A
#
# COMPACT_ATOMS: atom_id res chain seq x y z
N MET A 1 15.70 30.95 16.04
CA MET A 1 15.43 29.89 17.03
C MET A 1 15.56 28.56 16.29
N THR A 2 16.71 27.91 16.43
CA THR A 2 17.08 26.72 15.66
C THR A 2 16.65 25.48 16.44
N ILE A 3 15.72 24.70 15.90
CA ILE A 3 15.34 23.42 16.48
C ILE A 3 16.24 22.36 15.85
N ILE A 4 17.19 21.85 16.63
CA ILE A 4 18.01 20.69 16.28
C ILE A 4 17.20 19.46 16.70
N LEU A 5 16.73 18.65 15.75
CA LEU A 5 16.18 17.33 16.05
C LEU A 5 17.32 16.31 15.99
N ASN A 6 17.69 15.80 17.15
CA ASN A 6 18.65 14.72 17.31
C ASN A 6 18.16 13.44 16.60
N LEU A 7 19.02 12.91 15.74
CA LEU A 7 18.90 11.59 15.11
C LEU A 7 19.80 10.62 15.87
N SER A 8 19.22 9.75 16.68
CA SER A 8 19.87 8.50 17.11
C SER A 8 18.85 7.54 17.74
N SER A 9 18.94 6.27 17.34
CA SER A 9 18.23 5.10 17.87
C SER A 9 16.71 5.03 17.60
N VAL A 10 16.24 3.81 17.31
CA VAL A 10 14.82 3.41 17.30
C VAL A 10 14.11 4.10 18.45
N ASN A 11 13.26 5.07 18.14
CA ASN A 11 12.48 5.74 19.18
C ASN A 11 11.49 4.70 19.72
N ALA A 12 11.62 4.32 20.98
CA ALA A 12 10.84 3.28 21.64
C ALA A 12 9.38 3.68 21.89
N GLN A 13 8.76 4.43 20.98
CA GLN A 13 7.49 5.10 21.21
C GLN A 13 6.48 4.58 20.20
N LEU A 14 5.64 3.67 20.68
CA LEU A 14 4.49 3.03 20.03
C LEU A 14 4.76 1.72 19.26
N ILE A 15 5.41 0.77 19.92
CA ILE A 15 5.27 -0.65 19.54
C ILE A 15 3.89 -1.13 20.04
N PRO A 16 3.10 -1.87 19.24
CA PRO A 16 1.87 -2.47 19.73
C PRO A 16 2.11 -3.31 20.99
N GLU A 17 1.28 -3.14 22.02
CA GLU A 17 1.36 -3.94 23.25
C GLU A 17 1.01 -5.41 23.01
N ASP A 18 0.09 -5.66 22.08
CA ASP A 18 -0.25 -7.02 21.66
C ASP A 18 0.94 -7.69 20.96
N LYS A 19 1.30 -8.89 21.42
CA LYS A 19 2.48 -9.61 20.95
C LYS A 19 2.38 -9.98 19.46
N GLN A 20 1.19 -10.31 18.96
CA GLN A 20 1.01 -10.67 17.55
C GLN A 20 1.14 -9.43 16.66
N GLU A 21 0.51 -8.33 17.05
CA GLU A 21 0.64 -7.05 16.36
C GLU A 21 2.09 -6.53 16.40
N ALA A 22 2.82 -6.71 17.49
CA ALA A 22 4.24 -6.36 17.56
C ALA A 22 5.09 -7.17 16.56
N ILE A 23 4.80 -8.46 16.40
CA ILE A 23 5.45 -9.32 15.40
C ILE A 23 5.10 -8.84 13.98
N LEU A 24 3.82 -8.57 13.70
CA LEU A 24 3.39 -8.06 12.39
C LEU A 24 4.02 -6.71 12.08
N ASN A 25 4.09 -5.79 13.05
CA ASN A 25 4.78 -4.52 12.93
C ASN A 25 6.26 -4.71 12.58
N SER A 26 6.95 -5.65 13.24
CA SER A 26 8.35 -5.95 12.91
C SER A 26 8.53 -6.51 11.49
N LYS A 27 7.57 -7.29 10.98
CA LYS A 27 7.59 -7.80 9.60
C LYS A 27 7.29 -6.69 8.59
N MET A 28 6.31 -5.84 8.88
CA MET A 28 5.98 -4.66 8.08
C MET A 28 7.18 -3.72 7.96
N LEU A 29 7.90 -3.46 9.06
CA LEU A 29 9.11 -2.63 9.04
C LEU A 29 10.21 -3.18 8.14
N LYS A 30 10.38 -4.52 8.09
CA LYS A 30 11.33 -5.17 7.17
C LYS A 30 10.86 -5.07 5.72
N MET A 31 9.56 -5.21 5.48
CA MET A 31 8.96 -5.03 4.16
C MET A 31 9.16 -3.58 3.67
N GLU A 32 8.94 -2.59 4.51
CA GLU A 32 9.17 -1.17 4.21
C GLU A 32 10.64 -0.89 3.90
N GLU A 33 11.56 -1.46 4.67
CA GLU A 33 13.00 -1.36 4.40
C GLU A 33 13.38 -2.00 3.05
N LYS A 34 12.79 -3.15 2.70
CA LYS A 34 12.97 -3.76 1.38
C LYS A 34 12.45 -2.82 0.28
N LEU A 35 11.23 -2.32 0.41
CA LEU A 35 10.62 -1.39 -0.56
C LEU A 35 11.44 -0.11 -0.73
N GLU A 36 11.92 0.46 0.38
CA GLU A 36 12.77 1.64 0.36
C GLU A 36 13.99 1.42 -0.53
N ASN A 37 14.75 0.34 -0.30
CA ASN A 37 15.92 -0.02 -1.10
C ASN A 37 15.56 -0.20 -2.59
N GLU A 38 14.42 -0.83 -2.89
CA GLU A 38 13.96 -0.99 -4.27
C GLU A 38 13.65 0.37 -4.92
N TYR A 39 13.01 1.29 -4.20
CA TYR A 39 12.71 2.64 -4.69
C TYR A 39 13.97 3.48 -4.87
N GLU A 40 14.93 3.39 -3.95
CA GLU A 40 16.22 4.07 -4.08
C GLU A 40 16.98 3.60 -5.31
N THR A 41 16.98 2.29 -5.55
CA THR A 41 17.57 1.67 -6.73
C THR A 41 16.87 2.15 -8.01
N PHE A 42 15.54 2.09 -8.04
CA PHE A 42 14.73 2.49 -9.19
C PHE A 42 14.93 3.97 -9.56
N PHE A 43 14.93 4.87 -8.57
CA PHE A 43 15.10 6.31 -8.77
C PHE A 43 16.56 6.78 -8.78
N GLN A 44 17.52 5.87 -8.57
CA GLN A 44 18.95 6.15 -8.47
C GLN A 44 19.27 7.29 -7.49
N ARG A 45 18.60 7.29 -6.33
CA ARG A 45 18.79 8.32 -5.30
C ARG A 45 18.58 7.73 -3.91
N ASN A 46 19.33 8.26 -2.95
CA ASN A 46 19.08 7.98 -1.54
C ASN A 46 17.88 8.79 -1.06
N MET A 47 17.04 8.17 -0.23
CA MET A 47 15.86 8.78 0.35
C MET A 47 16.09 8.91 1.86
N ILE A 48 15.76 10.07 2.43
CA ILE A 48 15.83 10.23 3.88
C ILE A 48 14.69 9.41 4.46
N ALA A 49 15.02 8.20 4.91
CA ALA A 49 14.05 7.31 5.45
C ALA A 49 14.01 7.37 6.97
N LYS A 50 12.79 7.44 7.48
CA LYS A 50 12.51 7.25 8.88
C LYS A 50 11.65 6.00 9.00
N LYS A 51 12.17 4.97 9.67
CA LYS A 51 11.37 3.81 10.06
C LYS A 51 10.26 4.30 10.98
N GLN A 52 9.01 4.01 10.62
CA GLN A 52 7.81 4.38 11.36
C GLN A 52 7.07 3.11 11.74
N SER A 53 6.72 2.96 13.00
CA SER A 53 5.86 1.86 13.46
C SER A 53 4.44 1.99 12.90
N SER A 54 3.68 0.89 12.97
CA SER A 54 2.28 0.84 12.54
C SER A 54 1.40 1.85 13.27
N LEU A 55 1.65 2.08 14.57
CA LEU A 55 0.94 3.07 15.38
C LEU A 55 1.33 4.51 15.01
N GLU A 56 2.61 4.77 14.73
CA GLU A 56 3.06 6.09 14.24
C GLU A 56 2.48 6.39 12.86
N MET A 57 2.51 5.44 11.93
CA MET A 57 1.92 5.59 10.60
C MET A 57 0.42 5.88 10.70
N ALA A 58 -0.31 5.14 11.54
CA ALA A 58 -1.74 5.36 11.76
C ALA A 58 -2.03 6.75 12.37
N SER A 59 -1.21 7.20 13.32
CA SER A 59 -1.31 8.54 13.92
C SER A 59 -1.09 9.65 12.88
N ILE A 60 -0.04 9.51 12.07
CA ILE A 60 0.27 10.44 10.98
C ILE A 60 -0.87 10.48 9.95
N LEU A 61 -1.45 9.33 9.62
CA LEU A 61 -2.56 9.23 8.68
C LEU A 61 -3.82 9.90 9.24
N ALA A 62 -4.12 9.69 10.52
CA ALA A 62 -5.25 10.35 11.20
C ALA A 62 -5.11 11.87 11.22
N ASP A 63 -3.91 12.38 11.49
CA ASP A 63 -3.60 13.81 11.44
C ASP A 63 -3.78 14.41 10.02
N MET A 64 -3.45 13.65 8.97
CA MET A 64 -3.65 14.08 7.59
C MET A 64 -5.14 14.09 7.24
N ASP A 65 -5.85 13.01 7.55
CA ASP A 65 -7.29 12.87 7.32
C ASP A 65 -8.10 14.03 7.94
N GLN A 66 -7.76 14.42 9.16
CA GLN A 66 -8.40 15.56 9.82
C GLN A 66 -8.22 16.86 9.04
N LYS A 67 -7.05 17.06 8.42
CA LYS A 67 -6.70 18.30 7.70
C LYS A 67 -7.30 18.34 6.29
N THR A 68 -7.45 17.19 5.65
CA THR A 68 -7.92 17.08 4.25
C THR A 68 -9.39 16.70 4.14
N GLY A 69 -10.04 16.32 5.25
CA GLY A 69 -11.42 15.82 5.23
C GLY A 69 -11.53 14.45 4.56
N THR A 70 -10.44 13.66 4.55
CA THR A 70 -10.40 12.32 3.99
C THR A 70 -10.52 11.26 5.08
N ASN A 71 -10.72 10.02 4.66
CA ASN A 71 -10.66 8.85 5.52
C ASN A 71 -9.80 7.80 4.81
N SER A 72 -8.54 7.73 5.22
CA SER A 72 -7.50 7.05 4.48
C SER A 72 -7.12 5.71 5.10
N ALA A 73 -6.65 4.80 4.24
CA ALA A 73 -5.96 3.57 4.64
C ALA A 73 -4.67 3.38 3.83
N ILE A 74 -3.76 2.55 4.33
CA ILE A 74 -2.54 2.17 3.60
C ILE A 74 -2.68 0.71 3.16
N LEU A 75 -2.37 0.47 1.89
CA LEU A 75 -2.36 -0.86 1.29
C LEU A 75 -1.02 -1.10 0.59
N TRP A 76 -0.27 -2.07 1.08
CA TRP A 76 0.89 -2.60 0.40
C TRP A 76 0.47 -3.71 -0.57
N VAL A 77 0.98 -3.61 -1.80
CA VAL A 77 0.73 -4.56 -2.88
C VAL A 77 2.08 -5.09 -3.35
N ILE A 78 2.49 -6.23 -2.80
CA ILE A 78 3.83 -6.79 -2.97
C ILE A 78 3.73 -8.08 -3.77
N PRO A 79 4.15 -8.08 -5.04
CA PRO A 79 4.11 -9.30 -5.82
C PRO A 79 5.26 -10.22 -5.38
N GLU A 80 4.93 -11.48 -5.11
CA GLU A 80 5.89 -12.53 -4.80
C GLU A 80 5.83 -13.60 -5.90
N GLU A 81 6.89 -14.41 -6.03
CA GLU A 81 7.02 -15.40 -7.10
C GLU A 81 5.77 -16.30 -7.22
N LYS A 82 5.18 -16.68 -6.07
CA LYS A 82 4.09 -17.68 -5.98
C LYS A 82 2.72 -17.10 -5.59
N TYR A 83 2.65 -15.85 -5.15
CA TYR A 83 1.41 -15.23 -4.67
C TYR A 83 1.53 -13.71 -4.67
N LEU A 84 0.41 -13.01 -4.51
CA LEU A 84 0.40 -11.59 -4.22
C LEU A 84 0.26 -11.37 -2.71
N HIS A 85 1.26 -10.76 -2.08
CA HIS A 85 1.25 -10.43 -0.66
C HIS A 85 0.62 -9.05 -0.45
N LEU A 86 -0.49 -9.01 0.28
CA LEU A 86 -1.20 -7.78 0.61
C LEU A 86 -1.11 -7.51 2.10
N VAL A 87 -0.74 -6.27 2.45
CA VAL A 87 -0.71 -5.80 3.83
C VAL A 87 -1.57 -4.55 3.91
N TYR A 88 -2.52 -4.52 4.84
CA TYR A 88 -3.41 -3.40 5.08
C TYR A 88 -3.17 -2.85 6.49
N LEU A 89 -2.96 -1.53 6.61
CA LEU A 89 -2.89 -0.85 7.91
C LEU A 89 -4.20 -0.11 8.18
N THR A 90 -4.86 -0.51 9.26
CA THR A 90 -6.05 0.19 9.77
C THR A 90 -5.68 1.53 10.42
N LYS A 91 -6.67 2.40 10.59
CA LYS A 91 -6.51 3.67 11.35
C LYS A 91 -6.15 3.47 12.82
N LYS A 92 -6.28 2.25 13.34
CA LYS A 92 -5.92 1.89 14.72
C LYS A 92 -4.51 1.30 14.82
N GLY A 93 -3.76 1.28 13.72
CA GLY A 93 -2.42 0.73 13.66
C GLY A 93 -2.34 -0.80 13.65
N LYS A 94 -3.49 -1.48 13.47
CA LYS A 94 -3.55 -2.94 13.27
C LYS A 94 -3.19 -3.31 11.84
N ILE A 95 -2.43 -4.38 11.70
CA ILE A 95 -1.97 -4.89 10.42
C ILE A 95 -2.77 -6.13 10.04
N ILE A 96 -3.37 -6.12 8.85
CA ILE A 96 -4.07 -7.28 8.28
C ILE A 96 -3.30 -7.76 7.05
N VAL A 97 -3.05 -9.06 6.98
CA VAL A 97 -2.31 -9.70 5.88
C VAL A 97 -3.25 -10.62 5.11
N ARG A 98 -3.14 -10.59 3.78
CA ARG A 98 -3.83 -11.49 2.84
C ARG A 98 -2.86 -11.93 1.75
N ASP A 99 -2.64 -13.23 1.60
CA ASP A 99 -1.87 -13.80 0.49
C ASP A 99 -2.81 -14.33 -0.58
N ILE A 100 -2.69 -13.83 -1.80
CA ILE A 100 -3.53 -14.23 -2.94
C ILE A 100 -2.74 -15.20 -3.83
N ASN A 101 -2.90 -16.49 -3.55
CA ASN A 101 -2.22 -17.56 -4.30
C ASN A 101 -2.63 -17.64 -5.78
N ASP A 102 -3.78 -17.06 -6.15
CA ASP A 102 -4.24 -16.99 -7.54
C ASP A 102 -3.58 -15.86 -8.35
N ALA A 103 -2.68 -15.10 -7.74
CA ALA A 103 -1.98 -13.97 -8.36
C ALA A 103 -0.45 -14.05 -8.17
N PRO A 104 0.23 -15.12 -8.62
CA PRO A 104 1.69 -15.16 -8.63
C PRO A 104 2.28 -14.07 -9.54
N PHE A 105 3.55 -13.71 -9.31
CA PHE A 105 4.26 -12.62 -10.02
C PHE A 105 3.99 -12.63 -11.54
N GLU A 106 4.24 -13.75 -12.22
CA GLU A 106 4.07 -13.86 -13.68
C GLU A 106 2.64 -13.55 -14.13
N LYS A 107 1.64 -14.00 -13.36
CA LYS A 107 0.24 -13.82 -13.72
C LYS A 107 -0.20 -12.37 -13.48
N ILE A 108 0.22 -11.76 -12.37
CA ILE A 108 -0.15 -10.36 -12.09
C ILE A 108 0.53 -9.39 -13.06
N THR A 109 1.81 -9.58 -13.39
CA THR A 109 2.50 -8.71 -14.37
C THR A 109 1.85 -8.83 -15.74
N LYS A 110 1.57 -10.05 -16.21
CA LYS A 110 0.84 -10.26 -17.47
C LYS A 110 -0.54 -9.60 -17.46
N THR A 111 -1.27 -9.70 -16.36
CA THR A 111 -2.60 -9.07 -16.23
C THR A 111 -2.50 -7.54 -16.33
N ILE A 112 -1.44 -6.94 -15.79
CA ILE A 112 -1.18 -5.49 -15.89
C ILE A 112 -0.82 -5.10 -17.33
N ASP A 113 0.02 -5.88 -18.00
CA ASP A 113 0.36 -5.64 -19.41
C ASP A 113 -0.87 -5.71 -20.32
N ASP A 114 -1.72 -6.73 -20.12
CA ASP A 114 -2.98 -6.87 -20.82
C ASP A 114 -3.95 -5.73 -20.46
N PHE A 115 -3.91 -5.22 -19.22
CA PHE A 115 -4.72 -4.09 -18.79
C PHE A 115 -4.32 -2.79 -19.49
N TYR A 116 -3.02 -2.57 -19.70
CA TYR A 116 -2.54 -1.44 -20.50
C TYR A 116 -3.09 -1.48 -21.93
N ILE A 117 -3.09 -2.67 -22.54
CA ILE A 117 -3.68 -2.86 -23.87
C ILE A 117 -5.18 -2.56 -23.85
N GLU A 118 -5.91 -2.99 -22.81
CA GLU A 118 -7.34 -2.67 -22.65
C GLU A 118 -7.59 -1.16 -22.53
N ILE A 119 -6.72 -0.42 -21.82
CA ILE A 119 -6.82 1.04 -21.67
C ILE A 119 -6.54 1.76 -23.00
N ASP A 120 -5.52 1.32 -23.74
CA ASP A 120 -5.10 1.96 -24.99
C ASP A 120 -6.09 1.71 -26.15
N GLN A 121 -6.90 0.67 -26.06
CA GLN A 121 -7.87 0.32 -27.10
C GLN A 121 -9.22 1.04 -26.90
N ILE A 122 -9.61 1.84 -27.90
CA ILE A 122 -10.96 2.43 -27.98
C ILE A 122 -11.95 1.37 -28.47
N ASN A 123 -12.30 0.43 -27.59
CA ASN A 123 -13.32 -0.59 -27.84
C ASN A 123 -14.70 -0.14 -27.34
N ASN A 124 -15.77 -0.52 -28.04
CA ASN A 124 -17.14 -0.35 -27.58
C ASN A 124 -17.92 -1.68 -27.69
N PRO A 125 -18.31 -2.31 -26.57
CA PRO A 125 -18.11 -1.85 -25.18
C PRO A 125 -16.64 -1.90 -24.74
N ILE A 126 -16.30 -1.07 -23.75
CA ILE A 126 -14.98 -1.09 -23.10
C ILE A 126 -14.78 -2.49 -22.48
N ASN A 127 -13.63 -3.10 -22.74
CA ASN A 127 -13.25 -4.33 -22.07
C ASN A 127 -12.75 -3.99 -20.65
N LEU A 128 -13.35 -4.62 -19.64
CA LEU A 128 -13.04 -4.39 -18.22
C LEU A 128 -12.49 -5.65 -17.55
N THR A 129 -12.07 -6.64 -18.33
CA THR A 129 -11.69 -7.95 -17.80
C THR A 129 -10.48 -7.84 -16.88
N GLN A 130 -9.40 -7.19 -17.33
CA GLN A 130 -8.21 -7.07 -16.50
C GLN A 130 -8.43 -6.13 -15.31
N SER A 131 -9.15 -5.02 -15.50
CA SER A 131 -9.44 -4.09 -14.39
C SER A 131 -10.26 -4.75 -13.28
N GLN A 132 -11.24 -5.58 -13.63
CA GLN A 132 -12.02 -6.35 -12.66
C GLN A 132 -11.18 -7.42 -11.97
N GLN A 133 -10.29 -8.09 -12.69
CA GLN A 133 -9.41 -9.10 -12.10
C GLN A 133 -8.43 -8.48 -11.11
N LEU A 134 -7.79 -7.36 -11.47
CA LEU A 134 -6.89 -6.62 -10.59
C LEU A 134 -7.63 -6.09 -9.35
N TYR A 135 -8.85 -5.58 -9.52
CA TYR A 135 -9.71 -5.20 -8.41
C TYR A 135 -10.02 -6.38 -7.47
N ASN A 136 -10.37 -7.53 -8.04
CA ASN A 136 -10.69 -8.74 -7.28
C ASN A 136 -9.49 -9.25 -6.47
N TRP A 137 -8.27 -9.11 -7.00
CA TRP A 137 -7.07 -9.49 -6.27
C TRP A 137 -6.64 -8.45 -5.24
N ILE A 138 -6.71 -7.16 -5.54
CA ILE A 138 -6.06 -6.11 -4.72
C ILE A 138 -7.03 -5.49 -3.70
N ILE A 139 -8.24 -5.12 -4.12
CA ILE A 139 -9.15 -4.28 -3.31
C ILE A 139 -10.22 -5.13 -2.61
N LYS A 140 -10.84 -6.03 -3.38
CA LYS A 140 -11.94 -6.86 -2.90
C LYS A 140 -11.64 -7.65 -1.62
N PRO A 141 -10.41 -8.15 -1.36
CA PRO A 141 -10.10 -8.87 -0.12
C PRO A 141 -10.29 -8.05 1.16
N PHE A 142 -10.29 -6.71 1.06
CA PHE A 142 -10.44 -5.80 2.20
C PHE A 142 -11.74 -5.00 2.17
N GLN A 143 -12.50 -5.08 1.08
CA GLN A 143 -13.60 -4.16 0.81
C GLN A 143 -14.66 -4.17 1.91
N LYS A 144 -15.31 -5.31 2.16
CA LYS A 144 -16.43 -5.36 3.12
C LYS A 144 -15.97 -5.23 4.58
N GLU A 145 -14.87 -5.90 4.93
CA GLU A 145 -14.42 -6.01 6.31
C GLU A 145 -13.78 -4.71 6.83
N PHE A 146 -13.14 -3.94 5.95
CA PHE A 146 -12.34 -2.78 6.35
C PHE A 146 -12.71 -1.51 5.59
N LEU A 147 -12.67 -1.53 4.25
CA LEU A 147 -12.87 -0.31 3.48
C LEU A 147 -14.27 0.28 3.67
N ASP A 148 -15.31 -0.54 3.48
CA ASP A 148 -16.71 -0.12 3.63
C ASP A 148 -17.08 0.07 5.10
N ALA A 149 -16.66 -0.86 5.97
CA ALA A 149 -16.97 -0.82 7.40
C ALA A 149 -16.39 0.42 8.09
N GLU A 150 -15.20 0.87 7.67
CA GLU A 150 -14.54 2.06 8.22
C GLU A 150 -14.84 3.33 7.39
N ASN A 151 -15.67 3.25 6.34
CA ASN A 151 -15.97 4.35 5.40
C ASN A 151 -14.71 4.96 4.76
N ILE A 152 -13.73 4.14 4.42
CA ILE A 152 -12.50 4.56 3.74
C ILE A 152 -12.87 5.13 2.38
N ASN A 153 -12.37 6.33 2.08
CA ASN A 153 -12.61 7.02 0.80
C ASN A 153 -11.30 7.37 0.07
N ASN A 154 -10.16 7.12 0.71
CA ASN A 154 -8.83 7.33 0.17
C ASN A 154 -7.94 6.13 0.48
N ILE A 155 -7.24 5.60 -0.52
CA ILE A 155 -6.27 4.51 -0.31
C ILE A 155 -4.90 4.98 -0.77
N LEU A 156 -3.94 4.89 0.15
CA LEU A 156 -2.52 5.06 -0.10
C LEU A 156 -1.91 3.72 -0.48
N PHE A 157 -1.47 3.61 -1.73
CA PHE A 157 -0.77 2.41 -2.23
C PHE A 157 0.75 2.49 -2.06
N CYS A 158 1.31 1.43 -1.48
CA CYS A 158 2.74 1.14 -1.48
C CYS A 158 2.97 -0.08 -2.38
N ILE A 159 3.58 0.12 -3.55
CA ILE A 159 3.64 -0.90 -4.60
C ILE A 159 5.05 -1.47 -4.74
N GLY A 160 5.15 -2.80 -4.70
CA GLY A 160 6.40 -3.53 -4.87
C GLY A 160 6.95 -3.51 -6.29
N ASP A 161 8.18 -4.00 -6.44
CA ASP A 161 8.87 -4.07 -7.72
C ASP A 161 8.12 -4.88 -8.78
N GLY A 162 8.37 -4.55 -10.05
CA GLY A 162 7.75 -5.21 -11.21
C GLY A 162 6.30 -4.79 -11.52
N ILE A 163 5.55 -4.20 -10.58
CA ILE A 163 4.16 -3.77 -10.80
C ILE A 163 3.90 -2.29 -10.48
N ARG A 164 4.93 -1.47 -10.27
CA ARG A 164 4.81 -0.03 -9.94
C ARG A 164 4.05 0.81 -10.97
N LEU A 165 3.94 0.29 -12.19
CA LEU A 165 3.21 0.93 -13.28
C LEU A 165 1.72 0.58 -13.28
N LEU A 166 1.20 -0.18 -12.31
CA LEU A 166 -0.23 -0.48 -12.21
C LEU A 166 -1.10 0.79 -12.38
N PRO A 167 -1.99 0.86 -13.40
CA PRO A 167 -2.88 2.00 -13.63
C PRO A 167 -3.98 2.10 -12.57
N LEU A 168 -3.62 2.46 -11.33
CA LEU A 168 -4.52 2.48 -10.18
C LEU A 168 -5.80 3.27 -10.46
N SER A 169 -5.69 4.47 -11.02
CA SER A 169 -6.85 5.33 -11.32
C SER A 169 -7.81 4.75 -12.36
N ALA A 170 -7.38 3.76 -13.15
CA ALA A 170 -8.22 3.05 -14.11
C ALA A 170 -8.82 1.76 -13.52
N LEU A 171 -8.46 1.36 -12.30
CA LEU A 171 -9.19 0.32 -11.58
C LEU A 171 -10.61 0.83 -11.34
N LEU A 172 -11.61 0.02 -11.71
CA LEU A 172 -13.02 0.36 -11.52
C LEU A 172 -13.37 0.28 -10.02
N VAL A 173 -13.09 1.35 -9.28
CA VAL A 173 -13.33 1.47 -7.84
C VAL A 173 -14.18 2.68 -7.51
N ASN A 174 -14.85 2.64 -6.35
CA ASN A 174 -15.56 3.79 -5.78
C ASN A 174 -14.67 4.63 -4.82
N TYR A 175 -13.36 4.42 -4.82
CA TYR A 175 -12.42 5.07 -3.91
C TYR A 175 -11.51 6.04 -4.68
N THR A 176 -11.09 7.12 -4.03
CA THR A 176 -9.97 7.91 -4.54
C THR A 176 -8.69 7.12 -4.30
N LEU A 177 -7.96 6.82 -5.37
CA LEU A 177 -6.72 6.05 -5.30
C LEU A 177 -5.53 6.99 -5.45
N ASN A 178 -4.67 7.00 -4.45
CA ASN A 178 -3.45 7.81 -4.47
C ASN A 178 -2.23 6.92 -4.23
N SER A 179 -1.23 7.02 -5.08
CA SER A 179 0.11 6.54 -4.77
C SER A 179 0.80 7.58 -3.90
N PHE A 180 1.19 7.25 -2.67
CA PHE A 180 2.07 8.10 -1.87
C PHE A 180 3.32 7.34 -1.47
N LYS A 181 4.32 8.13 -1.07
CA LYS A 181 5.50 7.68 -0.36
C LYS A 181 5.53 8.36 1.00
N PHE A 182 5.76 7.62 2.07
CA PHE A 182 6.14 8.20 3.36
C PHE A 182 7.60 8.69 3.27
N SER A 183 7.82 9.92 2.84
CA SER A 183 9.08 10.62 3.09
C SER A 183 8.79 12.11 3.34
N LYS A 184 9.20 12.60 4.50
CA LYS A 184 9.50 14.02 4.70
C LYS A 184 11.01 14.19 4.65
#